data_AF-A0AAD7P0Q5-F1
#
_entry.id   AF-A0AAD7P0Q5-F1
#
_cell.length_a   1.000
_cell.length_b   1.000
_cell.length_c   1.000
_cell.angle_alpha   90.00
_cell.angle_beta   90.00
_cell.angle_gamma   90.00
#
_symmetry.space_group_name_H-M   'P 1'
#
loop_
_entity.id
_entity.type
_entity.pdbx_description
1 polymer ?
#
loop_
_entity_poly.entity_id
_entity_poly.type
_entity_poly.pdbx_seq_one_letter_code
_entity_poly.pdbx_strand_id
1 'polypeptide(L)'
;MLPRIPMSRAHVSSALASTRCHTFKAFYATIRSLRDPAPDPDDIPPSDNDFILSILRANPSLRDTRSYLASFGPRPKPASAPSADRLPLPISKDLPTAEPIPVALEHPKPSPVLSSILDPVIKRTALVKVQGPFTDVQLDSIARGLVYLEKLGLVSVIVVENDNLPRGEQDERSALVEETMRLVITLEKQGARARPVLGAVVRLGPKPGDDDVSETLDITAPEAHTFLSDLVAIRSALRAGEIPVIPPFALDSFCRSVRVDANDVLGALARGMVEAAELDSSQPTHSADTLPSSDVDLTPLRLMIINREGGVPSYARSGYPHLLINLTSEYSHIHDTFHDPWHNSNPTALSNLALARTCLAYMPPTSSAVMVSHRSPSSLIANLITNKPALSSSLPHALLQGNRRLTAHTPTLLRRGLPIRVLRSSNEIDRPKMNALLEQSFGRTLAQTAFYHRLERTLDFVIVAGDYVGAAIVTSEPCEGSATPISYLDKFAVLPSHQGDGTVDFLWVALHDESYGLGHPFSANPNGGKGGVGEGRDLVWRSRANNPVNKWYFERSSGHVRMGSWVLFWCDAEKRLKLEQASRGRAGLSYVEKWEEGRLAQWGSVVEKIPSSWQ
;
A
#
# COMPACT_ATOMS: atom_id res chain seq x y z
N MET A 1 -49.93 56.79 48.54
CA MET A 1 -48.48 57.07 48.56
C MET A 1 -47.74 55.82 48.10
N LEU A 2 -47.01 55.93 46.99
CA LEU A 2 -45.87 55.06 46.61
C LEU A 2 -44.80 55.08 47.74
N PRO A 3 -43.76 54.18 47.81
CA PRO A 3 -43.13 53.50 46.65
C PRO A 3 -42.52 52.07 46.82
N ARG A 4 -42.42 51.40 45.65
CA ARG A 4 -41.27 50.68 45.02
C ARG A 4 -40.51 49.49 45.71
N ILE A 5 -40.72 48.30 45.12
CA ILE A 5 -39.84 47.15 44.71
C ILE A 5 -38.29 47.38 44.80
N PRO A 6 -37.35 46.38 44.95
CA PRO A 6 -37.40 45.03 44.32
C PRO A 6 -36.58 43.82 44.90
N MET A 7 -36.75 42.67 44.20
CA MET A 7 -35.85 41.52 43.99
C MET A 7 -35.92 40.24 44.87
N SER A 8 -36.03 39.10 44.17
CA SER A 8 -35.18 37.89 44.28
C SER A 8 -35.88 36.53 44.56
N ARG A 9 -35.73 35.63 43.57
CA ARG A 9 -35.52 34.16 43.63
C ARG A 9 -36.49 33.23 44.39
N ALA A 10 -37.18 32.45 43.56
CA ALA A 10 -37.03 30.98 43.42
C ALA A 10 -37.92 29.99 44.23
N HIS A 11 -38.33 28.98 43.46
CA HIS A 11 -38.71 27.60 43.78
C HIS A 11 -40.13 27.29 44.30
N VAL A 12 -40.82 26.43 43.52
CA VAL A 12 -41.62 25.22 43.80
C VAL A 12 -42.43 25.00 42.50
N SER A 13 -42.54 23.87 41.79
CA SER A 13 -42.24 22.44 41.91
C SER A 13 -42.35 21.89 40.47
N SER A 14 -41.36 21.16 39.94
CA SER A 14 -41.41 19.69 39.83
C SER A 14 -42.66 19.12 39.12
N ALA A 15 -42.47 18.62 37.90
CA ALA A 15 -42.76 17.23 37.52
C ALA A 15 -42.54 17.05 36.00
N LEU A 16 -41.47 16.35 35.62
CA LEU A 16 -41.40 15.41 34.49
C LEU A 16 -40.00 14.77 34.52
N ALA A 17 -39.92 13.68 35.29
CA ALA A 17 -38.79 12.77 35.40
C ALA A 17 -38.53 12.12 34.02
N SER A 18 -37.29 12.16 33.52
CA SER A 18 -36.25 11.15 33.74
C SER A 18 -36.39 9.90 32.84
N THR A 19 -35.95 10.04 31.59
CA THR A 19 -35.37 8.92 30.81
C THR A 19 -33.88 9.19 30.69
N ARG A 20 -33.10 8.65 31.63
CA ARG A 20 -31.64 8.71 31.62
C ARG A 20 -31.10 7.96 30.40
N CYS A 21 -30.63 8.72 29.42
CA CYS A 21 -29.74 8.21 28.39
C CYS A 21 -28.40 7.91 29.05
N HIS A 22 -28.08 6.63 29.27
CA HIS A 22 -26.79 6.21 29.81
C HIS A 22 -25.72 6.41 28.73
N THR A 23 -25.12 7.60 28.70
CA THR A 23 -23.84 7.84 28.03
C THR A 23 -22.76 7.07 28.77
N PHE A 24 -22.35 5.93 28.22
CA PHE A 24 -21.17 5.21 28.70
C PHE A 24 -19.96 6.12 28.47
N LYS A 25 -19.39 6.59 29.57
CA LYS A 25 -18.22 7.47 29.65
C LYS A 25 -17.06 6.89 28.83
N ALA A 26 -16.64 7.59 27.78
CA ALA A 26 -15.40 7.30 27.07
C ALA A 26 -14.21 7.72 27.94
N PHE A 27 -13.70 6.78 28.75
CA PHE A 27 -12.53 6.97 29.63
C PHE A 27 -11.17 7.04 28.89
N TYR A 28 -11.15 7.08 27.56
CA TYR A 28 -9.92 6.83 26.79
C TYR A 28 -9.09 8.07 26.42
N ALA A 29 -9.58 9.30 26.62
CA ALA A 29 -8.93 10.49 26.05
C ALA A 29 -7.99 11.26 27.00
N THR A 30 -7.97 10.99 28.32
CA THR A 30 -7.33 11.94 29.26
C THR A 30 -6.19 11.37 30.13
N ILE A 31 -5.86 10.08 30.04
CA ILE A 31 -4.80 9.48 30.90
C ILE A 31 -3.44 9.35 30.18
N ARG A 32 -3.35 9.61 28.86
CA ARG A 32 -2.08 9.43 28.11
C ARG A 32 -1.08 10.57 28.24
N SER A 33 -1.47 11.72 28.78
CA SER A 33 -0.61 12.90 28.93
C SER A 33 0.36 12.85 30.13
N LEU A 34 0.34 11.78 30.93
CA LEU A 34 1.14 11.64 32.16
C LEU A 34 2.15 10.49 32.16
N ARG A 35 2.41 9.84 31.01
CA ARG A 35 3.54 8.90 30.90
C ARG A 35 4.75 9.60 30.33
N ASP A 36 5.83 9.66 31.11
CA ASP A 36 7.15 9.93 30.57
C ASP A 36 7.45 8.96 29.41
N PRO A 37 8.05 9.45 28.32
CA PRO A 37 8.24 8.69 27.10
C PRO A 37 9.29 7.60 27.29
N ALA A 38 9.01 6.40 26.78
CA ALA A 38 10.04 5.40 26.57
C ALA A 38 10.99 5.87 25.44
N PRO A 39 12.31 5.56 25.50
CA PRO A 39 13.25 5.83 24.41
C PRO A 39 12.81 5.13 23.12
N ASP A 40 13.20 5.68 21.96
CA ASP A 40 12.91 5.06 20.66
C ASP A 40 13.46 3.62 20.64
N PRO A 41 12.61 2.61 20.45
CA PRO A 41 13.00 1.21 20.64
C PRO A 41 13.89 0.67 19.50
N ASP A 42 14.15 1.48 18.48
CA ASP A 42 15.10 1.21 17.40
C ASP A 42 16.56 1.59 17.82
N ASP A 43 16.76 2.24 18.98
CA ASP A 43 18.07 2.54 19.58
C ASP A 43 18.59 1.42 20.52
N ILE A 44 17.81 0.34 20.74
CA ILE A 44 18.20 -0.79 21.59
C ILE A 44 19.01 -1.79 20.76
N PRO A 45 20.17 -2.28 21.24
CA PRO A 45 20.98 -3.24 20.48
C PRO A 45 20.20 -4.55 20.28
N PRO A 46 20.02 -5.01 19.03
CA PRO A 46 19.08 -6.09 18.73
C PRO A 46 19.67 -7.47 19.04
N SER A 47 18.85 -8.35 19.60
CA SER A 47 19.11 -9.78 19.83
C SER A 47 18.33 -10.64 18.83
N ASP A 48 18.57 -11.96 18.73
CA ASP A 48 17.76 -12.83 17.84
C ASP A 48 16.24 -12.82 18.15
N ASN A 49 15.87 -12.46 19.39
CA ASN A 49 14.47 -12.24 19.78
C ASN A 49 13.83 -11.05 19.04
N ASP A 50 14.63 -10.15 18.48
CA ASP A 50 14.17 -8.95 17.78
C ASP A 50 13.43 -9.29 16.49
N PHE A 51 13.75 -10.40 15.83
CA PHE A 51 12.98 -10.85 14.68
C PHE A 51 11.53 -11.13 15.06
N ILE A 52 11.31 -11.96 16.09
CA ILE A 52 9.97 -12.30 16.57
C ILE A 52 9.28 -11.05 17.13
N LEU A 53 10.00 -10.22 17.89
CA LEU A 53 9.46 -8.96 18.41
C LEU A 53 9.08 -8.00 17.28
N SER A 54 9.84 -7.92 16.18
CA SER A 54 9.50 -7.07 15.03
C SER A 54 8.21 -7.53 14.34
N ILE A 55 8.01 -8.85 14.22
CA ILE A 55 6.78 -9.44 13.70
C ILE A 55 5.60 -9.14 14.63
N LEU A 56 5.78 -9.31 15.94
CA LEU A 56 4.74 -9.02 16.94
C LEU A 56 4.40 -7.52 16.99
N ARG A 57 5.40 -6.64 16.86
CA ARG A 57 5.21 -5.18 16.79
C ARG A 57 4.36 -4.78 15.58
N ALA A 58 4.47 -5.50 14.46
CA ALA A 58 3.65 -5.27 13.28
C ALA A 58 2.14 -5.49 13.54
N ASN A 59 1.76 -6.15 14.65
CA ASN A 59 0.37 -6.44 15.05
C ASN A 59 -0.50 -6.91 13.87
N PRO A 60 -0.09 -7.98 13.15
CA PRO A 60 -0.81 -8.43 11.98
C PRO A 60 -2.23 -8.87 12.36
N SER A 61 -3.22 -8.49 11.56
CA SER A 61 -4.57 -9.03 11.73
C SER A 61 -4.62 -10.49 11.25
N LEU A 62 -5.60 -11.27 11.73
CA LEU A 62 -5.81 -12.65 11.26
C LEU A 62 -5.95 -12.75 9.73
N ARG A 63 -6.51 -11.69 9.11
CA ARG A 63 -6.64 -11.59 7.66
C ARG A 63 -5.28 -11.36 6.99
N ASP A 64 -4.45 -10.49 7.55
CA ASP A 64 -3.13 -10.18 7.02
C ASP A 64 -2.21 -11.41 7.08
N THR A 65 -2.25 -12.15 8.19
CA THR A 65 -1.55 -13.43 8.31
C THR A 65 -2.01 -14.45 7.27
N ARG A 66 -3.33 -14.56 7.01
CA ARG A 66 -3.86 -15.42 5.94
C ARG A 66 -3.39 -14.97 4.55
N SER A 67 -3.35 -13.67 4.29
CA SER A 67 -2.88 -13.11 3.00
C SER A 67 -1.39 -13.38 2.78
N TYR A 68 -0.59 -13.18 3.83
CA TYR A 68 0.84 -13.51 3.82
C TYR A 68 1.04 -15.01 3.58
N LEU A 69 0.32 -15.90 4.29
CA LEU A 69 0.41 -17.35 4.06
C LEU A 69 -0.10 -17.77 2.69
N ALA A 70 -1.10 -17.10 2.10
CA ALA A 70 -1.52 -17.38 0.73
C ALA A 70 -0.45 -17.00 -0.30
N SER A 71 0.39 -16.03 0.04
CA SER A 71 1.46 -15.52 -0.82
C SER A 71 2.76 -16.31 -0.65
N PHE A 72 3.20 -16.53 0.59
CA PHE A 72 4.51 -17.09 0.95
C PHE A 72 4.43 -18.50 1.58
N GLY A 73 3.23 -18.96 1.95
CA GLY A 73 3.03 -20.28 2.56
C GLY A 73 3.09 -21.44 1.54
N PRO A 74 3.30 -22.66 2.02
CA PRO A 74 3.45 -23.84 1.16
C PRO A 74 2.13 -24.19 0.49
N ARG A 75 2.11 -24.30 -0.85
CA ARG A 75 0.95 -24.79 -1.61
C ARG A 75 1.06 -26.30 -1.79
N PRO A 76 0.19 -27.13 -1.17
CA PRO A 76 0.09 -28.52 -1.55
C PRO A 76 -0.44 -28.59 -3.00
N LYS A 77 0.30 -29.22 -3.91
CA LYS A 77 -0.21 -29.51 -5.26
C LYS A 77 -1.42 -30.44 -5.12
N PRO A 78 -2.54 -30.20 -5.83
CA PRO A 78 -3.57 -31.23 -5.96
C PRO A 78 -2.94 -32.44 -6.66
N ALA A 79 -3.06 -33.62 -6.05
CA ALA A 79 -2.64 -34.86 -6.67
C ALA A 79 -3.40 -35.01 -7.99
N SER A 80 -2.67 -35.10 -9.11
CA SER A 80 -3.25 -35.45 -10.40
C SER A 80 -3.96 -36.79 -10.27
N ALA A 81 -5.23 -36.85 -10.65
CA ALA A 81 -6.02 -38.08 -10.66
C ALA A 81 -5.28 -39.19 -11.44
N PRO A 82 -5.37 -40.47 -11.01
CA PRO A 82 -4.71 -41.56 -11.72
C PRO A 82 -5.36 -41.73 -13.09
N SER A 83 -4.61 -41.44 -14.16
CA SER A 83 -5.01 -41.74 -15.53
C SER A 83 -5.02 -43.25 -15.73
N ALA A 84 -6.19 -43.81 -16.00
CA ALA A 84 -6.40 -45.21 -16.33
C ALA A 84 -5.71 -45.59 -17.67
N ASP A 85 -5.21 -46.83 -17.69
CA ASP A 85 -4.88 -47.70 -18.83
C ASP A 85 -4.12 -47.10 -20.03
N ARG A 86 -2.82 -47.42 -20.08
CA ARG A 86 -2.11 -47.63 -21.36
C ARG A 86 -1.55 -49.05 -21.41
N LEU A 87 -2.10 -49.84 -22.33
CA LEU A 87 -1.59 -51.16 -22.72
C LEU A 87 -0.16 -51.06 -23.29
N PRO A 88 0.74 -52.03 -23.04
CA PRO A 88 2.09 -52.02 -23.60
C PRO A 88 2.11 -52.61 -25.02
N LEU A 89 2.75 -51.90 -25.95
CA LEU A 89 3.09 -52.39 -27.29
C LEU A 89 4.41 -53.21 -27.25
N PRO A 90 4.59 -54.21 -28.14
CA PRO A 90 5.61 -55.23 -27.99
C PRO A 90 7.01 -54.81 -28.46
N ILE A 91 7.99 -55.29 -27.71
CA ILE A 91 9.44 -55.13 -27.91
C ILE A 91 9.88 -55.96 -29.13
N SER A 92 10.55 -55.33 -30.09
CA SER A 92 11.35 -56.03 -31.12
C SER A 92 12.79 -56.14 -30.65
N LYS A 93 13.30 -57.38 -30.63
CA LYS A 93 14.68 -57.75 -30.33
C LYS A 93 15.53 -57.56 -31.59
N ASP A 94 16.74 -57.02 -31.45
CA ASP A 94 17.98 -57.61 -31.98
C ASP A 94 19.23 -56.85 -31.45
N LEU A 95 20.25 -57.63 -31.09
CA LEU A 95 21.57 -57.32 -30.49
C LEU A 95 22.66 -57.38 -31.60
N PRO A 96 23.93 -56.89 -31.45
CA PRO A 96 24.79 -57.19 -30.29
C PRO A 96 25.82 -56.12 -29.80
N THR A 97 25.98 -56.12 -28.48
CA THR A 97 27.22 -56.11 -27.67
C THR A 97 28.34 -55.10 -27.98
N ALA A 98 28.47 -54.09 -27.10
CA ALA A 98 29.74 -53.47 -26.70
C ALA A 98 29.68 -53.08 -25.21
N GLU A 99 30.81 -53.23 -24.52
CA GLU A 99 31.01 -53.27 -23.06
C GLU A 99 30.56 -51.99 -22.30
N PRO A 100 30.08 -52.10 -21.03
CA PRO A 100 29.72 -50.93 -20.23
C PRO A 100 30.94 -50.38 -19.45
N ILE A 101 31.23 -49.09 -19.65
CA ILE A 101 32.05 -48.26 -18.76
C ILE A 101 31.22 -47.98 -17.49
N PRO A 102 31.81 -48.00 -16.27
CA PRO A 102 31.05 -47.84 -15.04
C PRO A 102 30.46 -46.42 -14.92
N VAL A 103 29.13 -46.40 -14.77
CA VAL A 103 28.27 -45.23 -14.57
C VAL A 103 28.68 -44.50 -13.29
N ALA A 104 28.94 -43.19 -13.41
CA ALA A 104 29.13 -42.28 -12.29
C ALA A 104 27.89 -42.32 -11.38
N LEU A 105 28.10 -42.40 -10.06
CA LEU A 105 27.06 -42.43 -9.03
C LEU A 105 26.13 -41.21 -9.14
N GLU A 106 25.00 -41.37 -9.82
CA GLU A 106 23.88 -40.44 -9.75
C GLU A 106 23.38 -40.41 -8.31
N HIS A 107 23.54 -39.26 -7.66
CA HIS A 107 22.94 -39.03 -6.36
C HIS A 107 21.41 -39.01 -6.53
N PRO A 108 20.64 -39.79 -5.75
CA PRO A 108 19.20 -39.84 -5.90
C PRO A 108 18.60 -38.48 -5.54
N LYS A 109 17.99 -37.81 -6.52
CA LYS A 109 17.28 -36.54 -6.32
C LYS A 109 16.08 -36.77 -5.38
N PRO A 110 15.89 -35.94 -4.34
CA PRO A 110 14.84 -36.16 -3.34
C PRO A 110 13.45 -35.96 -3.96
N SER A 111 12.49 -36.74 -3.45
CA SER A 111 11.07 -36.65 -3.84
C SER A 111 10.52 -35.22 -3.63
N PRO A 112 9.56 -34.75 -4.44
CA PRO A 112 9.02 -33.39 -4.37
C PRO A 112 8.34 -33.07 -3.04
N VAL A 113 7.85 -34.09 -2.33
CA VAL A 113 7.27 -33.96 -0.99
C VAL A 113 8.35 -33.65 0.04
N LEU A 114 9.52 -34.29 -0.07
CA LEU A 114 10.67 -34.01 0.79
C LEU A 114 11.21 -32.59 0.58
N SER A 115 11.25 -32.08 -0.66
CA SER A 115 11.65 -30.68 -0.91
C SER A 115 10.69 -29.65 -0.32
N SER A 116 9.37 -29.92 -0.31
CA SER A 116 8.38 -29.05 0.36
C SER A 116 8.41 -29.15 1.89
N ILE A 117 8.96 -30.23 2.44
CA ILE A 117 9.21 -30.40 3.88
C ILE A 117 10.52 -29.71 4.29
N LEU A 118 11.54 -29.74 3.42
CA LEU A 118 12.86 -29.16 3.67
C LEU A 118 12.88 -27.62 3.49
N ASP A 119 12.14 -27.09 2.51
CA ASP A 119 11.94 -25.64 2.31
C ASP A 119 10.44 -25.30 2.43
N PRO A 120 9.93 -24.97 3.63
CA PRO A 120 8.49 -24.76 3.85
C PRO A 120 7.95 -23.43 3.31
N VAL A 121 8.83 -22.51 2.87
CA VAL A 121 8.45 -21.16 2.43
C VAL A 121 8.71 -20.99 0.94
N ILE A 122 7.71 -20.52 0.20
CA ILE A 122 7.85 -20.22 -1.23
C ILE A 122 8.68 -18.94 -1.37
N LYS A 123 9.84 -19.07 -2.03
CA LYS A 123 10.71 -17.95 -2.36
C LYS A 123 10.05 -17.10 -3.46
N ARG A 124 9.80 -15.83 -3.15
CA ARG A 124 9.37 -14.84 -4.15
C ARG A 124 10.43 -13.78 -4.34
N THR A 125 10.57 -13.29 -5.56
CA THR A 125 11.55 -12.26 -5.87
C THR A 125 11.09 -10.88 -5.43
N ALA A 126 12.05 -10.07 -5.00
CA ALA A 126 11.90 -8.64 -4.79
C ALA A 126 13.05 -7.91 -5.46
N LEU A 127 12.79 -6.67 -5.88
CA LEU A 127 13.84 -5.75 -6.34
C LEU A 127 14.16 -4.77 -5.21
N VAL A 128 15.44 -4.57 -4.94
CA VAL A 128 15.89 -3.67 -3.87
C VAL A 128 16.91 -2.69 -4.44
N LYS A 129 16.64 -1.40 -4.28
CA LYS A 129 17.57 -0.31 -4.50
C LYS A 129 18.23 0.06 -3.17
N VAL A 130 19.55 -0.05 -3.07
CA VAL A 130 20.31 0.45 -1.91
C VAL A 130 21.03 1.71 -2.34
N GLN A 131 20.52 2.86 -1.88
CA GLN A 131 20.99 4.18 -2.28
C GLN A 131 21.85 4.82 -1.19
N GLY A 132 23.17 4.70 -1.38
CA GLY A 132 24.21 5.24 -0.51
C GLY A 132 24.53 6.72 -0.77
N PRO A 133 25.56 7.26 -0.09
CA PRO A 133 26.58 6.53 0.68
C PRO A 133 26.13 6.20 2.10
N PHE A 134 26.30 4.95 2.52
CA PHE A 134 26.06 4.50 3.88
C PHE A 134 27.37 4.29 4.64
N THR A 135 27.33 4.45 5.96
CA THR A 135 28.39 4.00 6.87
C THR A 135 28.25 2.50 7.17
N ASP A 136 29.29 1.86 7.67
CA ASP A 136 29.26 0.42 7.99
C ASP A 136 28.16 0.07 9.00
N VAL A 137 27.91 0.95 9.99
CA VAL A 137 26.82 0.78 10.97
C VAL A 137 25.44 0.83 10.28
N GLN A 138 25.28 1.71 9.29
CA GLN A 138 24.04 1.81 8.54
C GLN A 138 23.85 0.61 7.61
N LEU A 139 24.90 0.15 6.95
CA LEU A 139 24.88 -1.07 6.13
C LEU A 139 24.55 -2.29 6.97
N ASP A 140 25.05 -2.37 8.20
CA ASP A 140 24.72 -3.44 9.15
C ASP A 140 23.21 -3.48 9.46
N SER A 141 22.60 -2.32 9.72
CA SER A 141 21.16 -2.19 9.93
C SER A 141 20.35 -2.67 8.71
N ILE A 142 20.77 -2.26 7.50
CA ILE A 142 20.14 -2.64 6.24
C ILE A 142 20.27 -4.15 6.01
N ALA A 143 21.48 -4.70 6.17
CA ALA A 143 21.78 -6.12 5.98
C ALA A 143 20.93 -6.99 6.92
N ARG A 144 20.80 -6.61 8.20
CA ARG A 144 19.90 -7.30 9.15
C ARG A 144 18.46 -7.31 8.67
N GLY A 145 17.95 -6.17 8.22
CA GLY A 145 16.59 -6.06 7.65
C GLY A 145 16.39 -7.00 6.46
N LEU A 146 17.36 -7.07 5.54
CA LEU A 146 17.32 -7.93 4.36
C LEU A 146 17.39 -9.42 4.70
N VAL A 147 18.23 -9.81 5.67
CA VAL A 147 18.29 -11.20 6.18
C VAL A 147 16.95 -11.63 6.79
N TYR A 148 16.28 -10.74 7.52
CA TYR A 148 14.96 -11.04 8.07
C TYR A 148 13.90 -11.23 6.97
N LEU A 149 13.98 -10.49 5.86
CA LEU A 149 13.09 -10.66 4.73
C LEU A 149 13.36 -11.96 3.97
N GLU A 150 14.63 -12.35 3.84
CA GLU A 150 15.04 -13.64 3.29
C GLU A 150 14.43 -14.80 4.10
N LYS A 151 14.50 -14.73 5.44
CA LYS A 151 13.86 -15.71 6.35
C LYS A 151 12.34 -15.75 6.21
N LEU A 152 11.70 -14.67 5.76
CA LEU A 152 10.27 -14.59 5.47
C LEU A 152 9.92 -15.05 4.04
N GLY A 153 10.89 -15.58 3.28
CA GLY A 153 10.67 -16.10 1.93
C GLY A 153 10.77 -15.06 0.81
N LEU A 154 11.26 -13.86 1.10
CA LEU A 154 11.49 -12.84 0.08
C LEU A 154 12.97 -12.86 -0.33
N VAL A 155 13.26 -13.29 -1.55
CA VAL A 155 14.62 -13.30 -2.09
C VAL A 155 14.84 -12.03 -2.90
N SER A 156 15.75 -11.19 -2.43
CA SER A 156 15.98 -9.85 -2.96
C SER A 156 17.06 -9.84 -4.04
N VAL A 157 16.81 -9.18 -5.16
CA VAL A 157 17.81 -8.77 -6.15
C VAL A 157 18.19 -7.33 -5.84
N ILE A 158 19.45 -7.10 -5.48
CA ILE A 158 19.92 -5.81 -4.97
C ILE A 158 20.71 -5.06 -6.05
N VAL A 159 20.34 -3.82 -6.32
CA VAL A 159 21.12 -2.88 -7.12
C VAL A 159 21.68 -1.79 -6.21
N VAL A 160 23.00 -1.61 -6.25
CA VAL A 160 23.71 -0.66 -5.38
C VAL A 160 23.95 0.65 -6.12
N GLU A 161 23.55 1.76 -5.51
CA GLU A 161 23.80 3.10 -6.03
C GLU A 161 24.57 3.94 -5.00
N ASN A 162 25.50 4.74 -5.49
CA ASN A 162 26.21 5.72 -4.66
C ASN A 162 26.22 7.08 -5.36
N ASP A 163 25.45 8.00 -4.82
CA ASP A 163 25.22 9.32 -5.40
C ASP A 163 26.46 10.24 -5.29
N ASN A 164 27.36 9.95 -4.35
CA ASN A 164 28.55 10.76 -4.11
C ASN A 164 29.71 10.44 -5.08
N LEU A 165 29.64 9.33 -5.83
CA LEU A 165 30.70 8.95 -6.75
C LEU A 165 30.58 9.76 -8.05
N PRO A 166 31.54 10.67 -8.36
CA PRO A 166 31.51 11.47 -9.58
C PRO A 166 31.47 10.57 -10.82
N ARG A 167 30.68 10.98 -11.82
CA ARG A 167 30.54 10.24 -13.08
C ARG A 167 31.71 10.58 -14.02
N GLY A 168 32.32 9.56 -14.64
CA GLY A 168 33.35 9.75 -15.67
C GLY A 168 34.80 9.83 -15.17
N GLU A 169 35.07 9.53 -13.90
CA GLU A 169 36.44 9.30 -13.42
C GLU A 169 36.97 7.93 -13.84
N GLN A 170 38.29 7.80 -14.00
CA GLN A 170 38.92 6.55 -14.46
C GLN A 170 38.71 5.38 -13.49
N ASP A 171 38.61 5.67 -12.18
CA ASP A 171 38.44 4.66 -11.12
C ASP A 171 36.97 4.39 -10.75
N GLU A 172 36.01 4.96 -11.48
CA GLU A 172 34.57 4.81 -11.22
C GLU A 172 34.13 3.34 -11.14
N ARG A 173 34.64 2.51 -12.06
CA ARG A 173 34.33 1.08 -12.08
C ARG A 173 34.85 0.38 -10.83
N SER A 174 36.09 0.66 -10.44
CA SER A 174 36.73 0.05 -9.27
C SER A 174 36.00 0.45 -7.99
N ALA A 175 35.64 1.73 -7.85
CA ALA A 175 34.90 2.26 -6.70
C ALA A 175 33.52 1.63 -6.54
N LEU A 176 32.76 1.45 -7.64
CA LEU A 176 31.45 0.79 -7.60
C LEU A 176 31.54 -0.71 -7.27
N VAL A 177 32.58 -1.39 -7.79
CA VAL A 177 32.83 -2.79 -7.45
C VAL A 177 33.19 -2.93 -5.98
N GLU A 178 34.03 -2.04 -5.44
CA GLU A 178 34.37 -2.00 -4.02
C GLU A 178 33.13 -1.79 -3.14
N GLU A 179 32.28 -0.83 -3.49
CA GLU A 179 31.02 -0.56 -2.77
C GLU A 179 30.07 -1.77 -2.82
N THR A 180 29.96 -2.44 -3.97
CA THR A 180 29.16 -3.66 -4.14
C THR A 180 29.70 -4.78 -3.25
N MET A 181 31.02 -4.98 -3.25
CA MET A 181 31.67 -5.99 -2.41
C MET A 181 31.53 -5.65 -0.92
N ARG A 182 31.57 -4.38 -0.55
CA ARG A 182 31.33 -3.92 0.83
C ARG A 182 29.96 -4.34 1.34
N LEU A 183 28.92 -4.20 0.52
CA LEU A 183 27.57 -4.66 0.88
C LEU A 183 27.50 -6.19 0.97
N VAL A 184 28.08 -6.92 0.00
CA VAL A 184 28.14 -8.39 0.02
C VAL A 184 28.79 -8.92 1.29
N ILE A 185 29.97 -8.39 1.65
CA ILE A 185 30.69 -8.78 2.87
C ILE A 185 29.82 -8.50 4.12
N THR A 186 29.08 -7.39 4.13
CA THR A 186 28.21 -7.05 5.26
C THR A 186 27.00 -7.99 5.37
N LEU A 187 26.41 -8.38 4.24
CA LEU A 187 25.34 -9.38 4.18
C LEU A 187 25.84 -10.75 4.66
N GLU A 188 27.01 -11.18 4.21
CA GLU A 188 27.62 -12.45 4.64
C GLU A 188 27.96 -12.47 6.13
N LYS A 189 28.47 -11.34 6.68
CA LYS A 189 28.70 -11.19 8.12
C LYS A 189 27.43 -11.36 8.95
N GLN A 190 26.28 -10.92 8.44
CA GLN A 190 24.97 -11.06 9.08
C GLN A 190 24.30 -12.43 8.81
N GLY A 191 24.99 -13.33 8.09
CA GLY A 191 24.52 -14.70 7.83
C GLY A 191 23.66 -14.87 6.58
N ALA A 192 23.56 -13.87 5.72
CA ALA A 192 22.95 -14.00 4.39
C ALA A 192 23.93 -14.67 3.42
N ARG A 193 23.41 -15.37 2.40
CA ARG A 193 24.24 -15.84 1.28
C ARG A 193 24.13 -14.83 0.14
N ALA A 194 25.13 -13.98 -0.03
CA ALA A 194 25.13 -12.95 -1.07
C ALA A 194 26.07 -13.33 -2.24
N ARG A 195 25.65 -13.07 -3.47
CA ARG A 195 26.45 -13.32 -4.68
C ARG A 195 26.73 -12.01 -5.43
N PRO A 196 27.99 -11.58 -5.56
CA PRO A 196 28.33 -10.42 -6.38
C PRO A 196 28.20 -10.75 -7.88
N VAL A 197 27.38 -10.00 -8.61
CA VAL A 197 27.25 -10.10 -10.08
C VAL A 197 27.88 -8.86 -10.69
N LEU A 198 29.21 -8.86 -10.83
CA LEU A 198 30.00 -7.69 -11.24
C LEU A 198 29.92 -7.39 -12.76
N GLY A 199 29.29 -8.26 -13.53
CA GLY A 199 29.05 -8.07 -14.96
C GLY A 199 27.86 -7.14 -15.22
N ALA A 200 27.83 -6.52 -16.40
CA ALA A 200 26.67 -5.77 -16.85
C ALA A 200 25.51 -6.74 -17.18
N VAL A 201 24.38 -6.56 -16.50
CA VAL A 201 23.18 -7.41 -16.66
C VAL A 201 22.15 -6.78 -17.60
N VAL A 202 22.30 -5.49 -17.90
CA VAL A 202 21.40 -4.73 -18.76
C VAL A 202 22.15 -4.20 -19.97
N ARG A 203 21.43 -3.83 -21.01
CA ARG A 203 21.97 -3.24 -22.24
C ARG A 203 21.44 -1.82 -22.40
N LEU A 204 22.28 -0.93 -22.89
CA LEU A 204 21.92 0.46 -23.12
C LEU A 204 21.13 0.59 -24.43
N GLY A 205 20.12 1.45 -24.41
CA GLY A 205 19.26 1.77 -25.54
C GLY A 205 17.83 1.26 -25.36
N PRO A 206 16.88 1.78 -26.16
CA PRO A 206 15.51 1.26 -26.18
C PRO A 206 15.51 -0.19 -26.65
N LYS A 207 14.54 -0.96 -26.16
CA LYS A 207 14.39 -2.36 -26.57
C LYS A 207 14.01 -2.41 -28.06
N PRO A 208 14.58 -3.32 -28.87
CA PRO A 208 14.16 -3.47 -30.25
C PRO A 208 12.70 -3.97 -30.33
N GLY A 209 11.83 -3.23 -31.02
CA GLY A 209 10.41 -3.55 -31.21
C GLY A 209 9.44 -2.81 -30.28
N ASP A 210 9.89 -1.74 -29.62
CA ASP A 210 9.16 -1.03 -28.56
C ASP A 210 8.45 0.27 -28.99
N ASP A 211 8.45 0.54 -30.29
CA ASP A 211 7.86 1.76 -30.87
C ASP A 211 6.34 1.87 -30.58
N ASP A 212 5.65 0.74 -30.38
CA ASP A 212 4.19 0.70 -30.15
C ASP A 212 3.77 0.69 -28.66
N VAL A 213 4.65 0.29 -27.73
CA VAL A 213 4.26 0.04 -26.31
C VAL A 213 4.34 1.31 -25.47
N SER A 214 5.29 2.19 -25.78
CA SER A 214 5.51 3.45 -25.02
C SER A 214 4.33 4.42 -25.13
N GLU A 215 3.56 4.38 -26.22
CA GLU A 215 2.37 5.24 -26.41
C GLU A 215 1.17 4.82 -25.53
N THR A 216 1.12 3.57 -25.08
CA THR A 216 -0.06 3.03 -24.35
C THR A 216 -0.04 3.28 -22.85
N LEU A 217 1.12 3.62 -22.27
CA LEU A 217 1.34 3.61 -20.82
C LEU A 217 1.68 4.98 -20.20
N ASP A 218 1.78 6.08 -20.95
CA ASP A 218 2.17 7.43 -20.45
C ASP A 218 3.46 7.40 -19.58
N ILE A 219 4.40 6.50 -19.90
CA ILE A 219 5.61 6.26 -19.11
C ILE A 219 6.85 6.47 -19.95
N THR A 220 7.82 7.21 -19.40
CA THR A 220 9.18 7.30 -19.93
C THR A 220 9.83 5.91 -19.86
N ALA A 221 10.05 5.29 -21.01
CA ALA A 221 10.74 4.01 -21.09
C ALA A 221 12.14 4.14 -20.47
N PRO A 222 12.60 3.13 -19.71
CA PRO A 222 13.95 3.15 -19.17
C PRO A 222 14.97 3.19 -20.31
N GLU A 223 16.10 3.87 -20.09
CA GLU A 223 17.18 3.96 -21.08
C GLU A 223 17.93 2.62 -21.26
N ALA A 224 17.62 1.63 -20.43
CA ALA A 224 18.19 0.29 -20.46
C ALA A 224 17.11 -0.77 -20.71
N HIS A 225 17.53 -1.88 -21.33
CA HIS A 225 16.69 -3.07 -21.53
C HIS A 225 17.46 -4.35 -21.16
N THR A 226 16.73 -5.46 -21.06
CA THR A 226 17.28 -6.78 -20.75
C THR A 226 16.80 -7.81 -21.77
N PHE A 227 17.62 -8.82 -22.03
CA PHE A 227 17.20 -10.05 -22.69
C PHE A 227 17.24 -11.23 -21.72
N LEU A 228 16.56 -12.32 -22.09
CA LEU A 228 16.51 -13.55 -21.29
C LEU A 228 17.90 -14.16 -21.04
N SER A 229 18.83 -13.99 -21.98
CA SER A 229 20.22 -14.43 -21.84
C SER A 229 20.95 -13.71 -20.71
N ASP A 230 20.60 -12.45 -20.47
CA ASP A 230 21.32 -11.60 -19.53
C ASP A 230 20.88 -11.91 -18.08
N LEU A 231 19.65 -12.41 -17.89
CA LEU A 231 19.08 -12.81 -16.60
C LEU A 231 19.58 -14.17 -16.07
N VAL A 232 20.41 -14.90 -16.84
CA VAL A 232 20.89 -16.25 -16.46
C VAL A 232 21.66 -16.22 -15.14
N ALA A 233 22.50 -15.20 -14.92
CA ALA A 233 23.27 -15.05 -13.68
C ALA A 233 22.34 -14.84 -12.47
N ILE A 234 21.37 -13.93 -12.59
CA ILE A 234 20.37 -13.66 -11.54
C ILE A 234 19.56 -14.91 -11.24
N ARG A 235 19.03 -15.58 -12.28
CA ARG A 235 18.25 -16.81 -12.14
C ARG A 235 19.04 -17.93 -11.45
N SER A 236 20.34 -18.06 -11.76
CA SER A 236 21.21 -19.03 -11.11
C SER A 236 21.42 -18.74 -9.62
N ALA A 237 21.55 -17.46 -9.24
CA ALA A 237 21.69 -17.03 -7.85
C ALA A 237 20.40 -17.29 -7.06
N LEU A 238 19.26 -16.89 -7.62
CA LEU A 238 17.95 -17.09 -7.00
C LEU A 238 17.62 -18.58 -6.78
N ARG A 239 17.95 -19.44 -7.75
CA ARG A 239 17.78 -20.90 -7.61
C ARG A 239 18.68 -21.50 -6.52
N ALA A 240 19.86 -20.92 -6.31
CA ALA A 240 20.75 -21.30 -5.21
C ALA A 240 20.27 -20.76 -3.85
N GLY A 241 19.24 -19.91 -3.83
CA GLY A 241 18.79 -19.21 -2.63
C GLY A 241 19.79 -18.15 -2.16
N GLU A 242 20.56 -17.58 -3.09
CA GLU A 242 21.51 -16.50 -2.81
C GLU A 242 20.93 -15.15 -3.24
N ILE A 243 21.37 -14.07 -2.58
CA ILE A 243 20.99 -12.68 -2.86
C ILE A 243 21.97 -12.12 -3.92
N PRO A 244 21.56 -11.95 -5.19
CA PRO A 244 22.41 -11.32 -6.18
C PRO A 244 22.54 -9.83 -5.89
N VAL A 245 23.79 -9.33 -5.80
CA VAL A 245 24.13 -7.92 -5.62
C VAL A 245 24.81 -7.40 -6.88
N ILE A 246 24.22 -6.38 -7.49
CA ILE A 246 24.53 -5.93 -8.85
C ILE A 246 24.98 -4.45 -8.80
N PRO A 247 26.14 -4.11 -9.37
CA PRO A 247 26.52 -2.72 -9.63
C PRO A 247 25.75 -2.18 -10.84
N PRO A 248 25.56 -0.85 -10.97
CA PRO A 248 24.74 -0.26 -12.01
C PRO A 248 25.52 -0.13 -13.33
N PHE A 249 25.84 -1.27 -13.95
CA PHE A 249 26.54 -1.36 -15.22
C PHE A 249 25.62 -1.86 -16.34
N ALA A 250 25.70 -1.20 -17.51
CA ALA A 250 25.07 -1.62 -18.75
C ALA A 250 26.10 -1.95 -19.82
N LEU A 251 25.71 -2.79 -20.79
CA LEU A 251 26.44 -3.01 -22.02
C LEU A 251 25.98 -2.03 -23.09
N ASP A 252 26.90 -1.23 -23.60
CA ASP A 252 26.68 -0.41 -24.78
C ASP A 252 26.64 -1.26 -26.07
N SER A 253 26.22 -0.68 -27.19
CA SER A 253 26.19 -1.29 -28.54
C SER A 253 27.53 -1.91 -28.94
N PHE A 254 28.63 -1.35 -28.45
CA PHE A 254 30.00 -1.88 -28.66
C PHE A 254 30.41 -2.96 -27.65
N CYS A 255 29.47 -3.52 -26.88
CA CYS A 255 29.70 -4.47 -25.79
C CYS A 255 30.66 -3.95 -24.70
N ARG A 256 30.71 -2.63 -24.52
CA ARG A 256 31.49 -1.98 -23.46
C ARG A 256 30.63 -1.84 -22.21
N SER A 257 31.21 -2.13 -21.05
CA SER A 257 30.53 -1.94 -19.77
C SER A 257 30.63 -0.47 -19.36
N VAL A 258 29.50 0.20 -19.28
CA VAL A 258 29.36 1.63 -18.94
C VAL A 258 28.49 1.76 -17.68
N ARG A 259 28.78 2.73 -16.81
CA ARG A 259 27.91 3.04 -15.67
C ARG A 259 26.63 3.70 -16.17
N VAL A 260 25.50 3.22 -15.65
CA VAL A 260 24.17 3.80 -15.88
C VAL A 260 23.54 4.15 -14.54
N ASP A 261 22.44 4.90 -14.55
CA ASP A 261 21.65 5.15 -13.35
C ASP A 261 21.04 3.84 -12.81
N ALA A 262 21.02 3.67 -11.49
CA ALA A 262 20.45 2.45 -10.91
C ALA A 262 18.94 2.33 -11.16
N ASN A 263 18.26 3.46 -11.39
CA ASN A 263 16.84 3.47 -11.73
C ASN A 263 16.56 2.77 -13.06
N ASP A 264 17.37 3.03 -14.09
CA ASP A 264 17.21 2.41 -15.40
C ASP A 264 17.51 0.91 -15.35
N VAL A 265 18.54 0.51 -14.58
CA VAL A 265 18.86 -0.91 -14.34
C VAL A 265 17.67 -1.63 -13.70
N LEU A 266 17.06 -1.04 -12.66
CA LEU A 266 15.91 -1.62 -11.96
C LEU A 266 14.65 -1.65 -12.84
N GLY A 267 14.41 -0.60 -13.64
CA GLY A 267 13.31 -0.57 -14.62
C GLY A 267 13.47 -1.68 -15.66
N ALA A 268 14.67 -1.84 -16.20
CA ALA A 268 15.02 -2.88 -17.17
C ALA A 268 14.92 -4.30 -16.59
N LEU A 269 15.33 -4.49 -15.33
CA LEU A 269 15.22 -5.76 -14.61
C LEU A 269 13.75 -6.11 -14.32
N ALA A 270 12.96 -5.14 -13.84
CA ALA A 270 11.53 -5.34 -13.56
C ALA A 270 10.81 -5.85 -14.81
N ARG A 271 11.05 -5.20 -15.95
CA ARG A 271 10.49 -5.60 -17.23
C ARG A 271 10.98 -6.99 -17.66
N GLY A 272 12.29 -7.21 -17.70
CA GLY A 272 12.84 -8.49 -18.17
C GLY A 272 12.46 -9.68 -17.33
N MET A 273 12.35 -9.51 -16.00
CA MET A 273 11.96 -10.58 -15.08
C MET A 273 10.50 -10.97 -15.25
N VAL A 274 9.61 -10.01 -15.52
CA VAL A 274 8.19 -10.27 -15.84
C VAL A 274 8.07 -10.98 -17.18
N GLU A 275 8.73 -10.47 -18.22
CA GLU A 275 8.73 -11.10 -19.56
C GLU A 275 9.29 -12.53 -19.53
N ALA A 276 10.36 -12.76 -18.75
CA ALA A 276 10.90 -14.10 -18.54
C ALA A 276 9.89 -15.03 -17.86
N ALA A 277 9.19 -14.54 -16.83
CA ALA A 277 8.18 -15.33 -16.14
C ALA A 277 6.96 -15.64 -17.03
N GLU A 278 6.54 -14.70 -17.89
CA GLU A 278 5.46 -14.93 -18.86
C GLU A 278 5.84 -16.00 -19.90
N LEU A 279 7.09 -16.01 -20.37
CA LEU A 279 7.59 -17.05 -21.27
C LEU A 279 7.67 -18.42 -20.59
N ASP A 280 8.16 -18.46 -19.35
CA ASP A 280 8.19 -19.70 -18.57
C ASP A 280 6.77 -20.23 -18.29
N SER A 281 5.76 -19.34 -18.17
CA SER A 281 4.36 -19.74 -18.00
C SER A 281 3.66 -20.19 -19.29
N SER A 282 4.12 -19.69 -20.45
CA SER A 282 3.48 -19.93 -21.75
C SER A 282 4.10 -21.08 -22.53
N GLN A 283 5.29 -21.55 -22.18
CA GLN A 283 5.82 -22.82 -22.70
C GLN A 283 4.95 -23.97 -22.15
N PRO A 284 4.13 -24.63 -22.99
CA PRO A 284 3.48 -25.85 -22.57
C PRO A 284 4.60 -26.88 -22.40
N THR A 285 4.57 -27.62 -21.29
CA THR A 285 5.46 -28.73 -20.99
C THR A 285 5.31 -29.87 -22.02
N HIS A 286 5.76 -29.65 -23.26
CA HIS A 286 5.94 -30.66 -24.29
C HIS A 286 7.33 -31.28 -24.16
N SER A 287 7.61 -31.88 -23.01
CA SER A 287 8.57 -32.98 -22.89
C SER A 287 8.29 -33.70 -21.57
N ALA A 288 7.67 -34.87 -21.67
CA ALA A 288 7.20 -35.67 -20.55
C ALA A 288 8.34 -36.26 -19.68
N ASP A 289 9.61 -35.91 -19.92
CA ASP A 289 10.77 -36.47 -19.22
C ASP A 289 11.67 -35.43 -18.53
N THR A 290 11.30 -34.15 -18.50
CA THR A 290 12.02 -33.16 -17.70
C THR A 290 11.15 -32.74 -16.52
N LEU A 291 11.47 -33.24 -15.32
CA LEU A 291 10.87 -32.76 -14.08
C LEU A 291 10.88 -31.22 -14.07
N PRO A 292 9.82 -30.54 -13.59
CA PRO A 292 9.91 -29.10 -13.37
C PRO A 292 11.05 -28.88 -12.39
N SER A 293 12.16 -28.33 -12.88
CA SER A 293 13.20 -27.82 -11.99
C SER A 293 12.54 -26.90 -10.98
N SER A 294 13.11 -26.82 -9.79
CA SER A 294 12.75 -25.88 -8.71
C SER A 294 12.80 -24.42 -9.19
N ASP A 295 11.84 -24.03 -10.02
CA ASP A 295 11.89 -22.78 -10.73
C ASP A 295 11.35 -21.69 -9.82
N VAL A 296 12.22 -20.72 -9.55
CA VAL A 296 11.87 -19.56 -8.74
C VAL A 296 11.04 -18.67 -9.64
N ASP A 297 9.84 -18.32 -9.19
CA ASP A 297 9.01 -17.32 -9.88
C ASP A 297 9.81 -16.01 -9.94
N LEU A 298 10.23 -15.64 -11.15
CA LEU A 298 11.03 -14.44 -11.38
C LEU A 298 10.20 -13.18 -11.22
N THR A 299 8.86 -13.25 -11.25
CA THR A 299 7.97 -12.10 -11.18
C THR A 299 8.15 -11.34 -9.86
N PRO A 300 8.71 -10.12 -9.87
CA PRO A 300 8.96 -9.39 -8.64
C PRO A 300 7.65 -8.90 -8.04
N LEU A 301 7.41 -9.27 -6.77
CA LEU A 301 6.19 -8.87 -6.04
C LEU A 301 6.37 -7.53 -5.31
N ARG A 302 7.61 -7.19 -4.96
CA ARG A 302 7.93 -6.02 -4.14
C ARG A 302 9.12 -5.27 -4.72
N LEU A 303 9.01 -3.95 -4.73
CA LEU A 303 10.13 -3.04 -4.94
C LEU A 303 10.45 -2.35 -3.62
N MET A 304 11.71 -2.30 -3.24
CA MET A 304 12.14 -1.66 -2.00
C MET A 304 13.23 -0.65 -2.31
N ILE A 305 13.03 0.59 -1.90
CA ILE A 305 14.00 1.66 -2.08
C ILE A 305 14.50 2.06 -0.70
N ILE A 306 15.76 1.76 -0.42
CA ILE A 306 16.41 2.02 0.86
C ILE A 306 17.36 3.20 0.68
N ASN A 307 17.04 4.32 1.32
CA ASN A 307 17.80 5.55 1.23
C ASN A 307 18.17 6.10 2.63
N ARG A 308 18.85 7.25 2.66
CA ARG A 308 19.12 7.98 3.92
C ARG A 308 17.95 8.83 4.35
N GLU A 309 17.28 9.44 3.38
CA GLU A 309 16.33 10.53 3.55
C GLU A 309 14.95 10.06 4.06
N GLY A 310 14.52 8.85 3.69
CA GLY A 310 13.21 8.29 4.01
C GLY A 310 12.19 8.41 2.89
N GLY A 311 10.91 8.50 3.28
CA GLY A 311 9.78 8.58 2.36
C GLY A 311 9.64 9.92 1.65
N VAL A 312 8.69 10.02 0.72
CA VAL A 312 8.45 11.23 -0.08
C VAL A 312 7.74 12.30 0.76
N PRO A 313 8.30 13.51 0.95
CA PRO A 313 7.66 14.59 1.70
C PRO A 313 6.27 14.97 1.16
N SER A 314 5.34 15.32 2.04
CA SER A 314 3.95 15.67 1.69
C SER A 314 3.59 17.12 2.00
N TYR A 315 2.95 17.77 1.03
CA TYR A 315 2.36 19.10 1.17
C TYR A 315 1.19 19.09 2.16
N ALA A 316 0.41 18.01 2.17
CA ALA A 316 -0.72 17.82 3.08
C ALA A 316 -0.30 17.76 4.56
N ARG A 317 0.97 17.43 4.82
CA ARG A 317 1.48 17.10 6.17
C ARG A 317 2.66 17.97 6.57
N SER A 318 2.77 19.18 6.04
CA SER A 318 3.82 20.14 6.43
C SER A 318 5.25 19.57 6.29
N GLY A 319 5.50 18.75 5.26
CA GLY A 319 6.80 18.15 4.98
C GLY A 319 7.05 16.78 5.60
N TYR A 320 6.15 16.25 6.43
CA TYR A 320 6.25 14.83 6.82
C TYR A 320 5.98 13.90 5.62
N PRO A 321 6.54 12.67 5.60
CA PRO A 321 6.37 11.76 4.49
C PRO A 321 4.92 11.39 4.18
N HIS A 322 4.61 11.14 2.91
CA HIS A 322 3.40 10.47 2.49
C HIS A 322 3.37 9.05 3.06
N LEU A 323 2.21 8.61 3.54
CA LEU A 323 2.05 7.26 4.10
C LEU A 323 1.74 6.22 3.02
N LEU A 324 0.87 6.60 2.09
CA LEU A 324 0.42 5.79 0.97
C LEU A 324 0.20 6.73 -0.22
N ILE A 325 0.74 6.36 -1.39
CA ILE A 325 0.57 7.11 -2.65
C ILE A 325 -0.07 6.21 -3.69
N ASN A 326 -1.07 6.76 -4.39
CA ASN A 326 -1.63 6.18 -5.61
C ASN A 326 -0.92 6.79 -6.82
N LEU A 327 0.00 6.04 -7.44
CA LEU A 327 0.83 6.59 -8.52
C LEU A 327 0.01 6.97 -9.76
N THR A 328 -1.10 6.28 -10.05
CA THR A 328 -1.95 6.64 -11.19
C THR A 328 -2.65 8.00 -11.00
N SER A 329 -3.04 8.37 -9.79
CA SER A 329 -3.80 9.61 -9.56
C SER A 329 -2.97 10.77 -8.99
N GLU A 330 -1.97 10.50 -8.15
CA GLU A 330 -1.27 11.52 -7.36
C GLU A 330 0.09 11.92 -7.93
N TYR A 331 0.66 11.14 -8.86
CA TYR A 331 2.05 11.33 -9.32
C TYR A 331 2.34 12.73 -9.88
N SER A 332 1.52 13.22 -10.82
CA SER A 332 1.69 14.55 -11.42
C SER A 332 1.56 15.65 -10.37
N HIS A 333 0.58 15.55 -9.49
CA HIS A 333 0.34 16.56 -8.47
C HIS A 333 1.43 16.62 -7.40
N ILE A 334 2.01 15.47 -7.03
CA ILE A 334 3.16 15.44 -6.12
C ILE A 334 4.36 16.12 -6.77
N HIS A 335 4.57 15.91 -8.06
CA HIS A 335 5.64 16.58 -8.81
C HIS A 335 5.43 18.11 -8.84
N ASP A 336 4.21 18.57 -9.13
CA ASP A 336 3.90 20.00 -9.25
C ASP A 336 3.86 20.74 -7.90
N THR A 337 3.55 20.03 -6.81
CA THR A 337 3.43 20.59 -5.45
C THR A 337 4.70 20.40 -4.61
N PHE A 338 5.78 19.89 -5.20
CA PHE A 338 7.03 19.66 -4.49
C PHE A 338 7.70 21.00 -4.17
N HIS A 339 7.88 21.31 -2.88
CA HIS A 339 8.45 22.60 -2.45
C HIS A 339 9.98 22.66 -2.61
N ASP A 340 10.49 23.83 -2.98
CA ASP A 340 11.93 24.13 -3.15
C ASP A 340 12.83 23.64 -2.00
N PRO A 341 12.49 23.83 -0.71
CA PRO A 341 13.33 23.37 0.39
C PRO A 341 13.52 21.85 0.42
N TRP A 342 12.57 21.08 -0.10
CA TRP A 342 12.64 19.63 -0.13
C TRP A 342 13.60 19.11 -1.20
N HIS A 343 13.95 19.91 -2.21
CA HIS A 343 15.04 19.54 -3.12
C HIS A 343 16.39 19.47 -2.39
N ASN A 344 16.56 20.23 -1.30
CA ASN A 344 17.78 20.19 -0.50
C ASN A 344 17.76 19.08 0.55
N SER A 345 16.61 18.82 1.18
CA SER A 345 16.51 17.76 2.20
C SER A 345 16.34 16.36 1.60
N ASN A 346 15.64 16.29 0.46
CA ASN A 346 15.23 15.06 -0.20
C ASN A 346 15.46 15.11 -1.73
N PRO A 347 16.70 15.33 -2.20
CA PRO A 347 17.00 15.49 -3.64
C PRO A 347 16.57 14.27 -4.46
N THR A 348 16.60 13.07 -3.89
CA THR A 348 16.39 11.82 -4.63
C THR A 348 14.93 11.37 -4.65
N ALA A 349 14.03 12.04 -3.92
CA ALA A 349 12.66 11.61 -3.73
C ALA A 349 11.85 11.53 -5.04
N LEU A 350 11.95 12.54 -5.90
CA LEU A 350 11.21 12.57 -7.18
C LEU A 350 11.74 11.53 -8.18
N SER A 351 13.06 11.36 -8.24
CA SER A 351 13.70 10.33 -9.08
C SER A 351 13.27 8.92 -8.64
N ASN A 352 13.27 8.65 -7.33
CA ASN A 352 12.81 7.39 -6.78
C ASN A 352 11.28 7.17 -6.98
N LEU A 353 10.48 8.23 -6.96
CA LEU A 353 9.05 8.17 -7.28
C LEU A 353 8.83 7.80 -8.75
N ALA A 354 9.62 8.37 -9.66
CA ALA A 354 9.61 8.03 -11.08
C ALA A 354 10.02 6.57 -11.31
N LEU A 355 11.08 6.09 -10.65
CA LEU A 355 11.48 4.67 -10.65
C LEU A 355 10.33 3.77 -10.24
N ALA A 356 9.69 4.07 -9.10
CA ALA A 356 8.59 3.26 -8.60
C ALA A 356 7.41 3.21 -9.58
N ARG A 357 7.10 4.33 -10.26
CA ARG A 357 6.09 4.38 -11.33
C ARG A 357 6.45 3.45 -12.49
N THR A 358 7.68 3.52 -12.98
CA THR A 358 8.16 2.69 -14.10
C THR A 358 8.15 1.21 -13.75
N CYS A 359 8.73 0.83 -12.60
CA CYS A 359 8.75 -0.57 -12.17
C CYS A 359 7.34 -1.14 -11.93
N LEU A 360 6.47 -0.42 -11.22
CA LEU A 360 5.13 -0.90 -10.89
C LEU A 360 4.18 -0.96 -12.09
N ALA A 361 4.52 -0.29 -13.19
CA ALA A 361 3.77 -0.41 -14.43
C ALA A 361 4.01 -1.74 -15.14
N TYR A 362 5.25 -2.24 -15.12
CA TYR A 362 5.62 -3.54 -15.66
C TYR A 362 5.27 -4.69 -14.71
N MET A 363 5.34 -4.46 -13.39
CA MET A 363 4.99 -5.46 -12.39
C MET A 363 3.47 -5.73 -12.34
N PRO A 364 3.05 -6.89 -11.81
CA PRO A 364 1.64 -7.17 -11.56
C PRO A 364 0.99 -6.10 -10.68
N PRO A 365 -0.32 -5.80 -10.85
CA PRO A 365 -1.02 -4.76 -10.10
C PRO A 365 -1.11 -5.03 -8.59
N THR A 366 -0.90 -6.28 -8.16
CA THR A 366 -0.81 -6.68 -6.74
C THR A 366 0.52 -6.30 -6.08
N SER A 367 1.50 -5.86 -6.89
CA SER A 367 2.82 -5.48 -6.43
C SER A 367 2.80 -4.09 -5.80
N SER A 368 3.71 -3.88 -4.85
CA SER A 368 3.82 -2.61 -4.12
C SER A 368 5.28 -2.22 -3.99
N ALA A 369 5.55 -0.92 -4.01
CA ALA A 369 6.88 -0.39 -3.72
C ALA A 369 6.92 0.28 -2.34
N VAL A 370 8.05 0.20 -1.63
CA VAL A 370 8.22 0.83 -0.31
C VAL A 370 9.50 1.66 -0.32
N MET A 371 9.39 2.93 0.06
CA MET A 371 10.53 3.83 0.26
C MET A 371 10.80 3.97 1.76
N VAL A 372 11.99 3.58 2.21
CA VAL A 372 12.32 3.47 3.64
C VAL A 372 13.72 4.01 3.91
N SER A 373 13.89 4.66 5.06
CA SER A 373 15.21 5.05 5.55
C SER A 373 15.92 3.85 6.19
N HIS A 374 17.24 3.77 6.08
CA HIS A 374 18.09 2.79 6.79
C HIS A 374 17.84 2.70 8.31
N ARG A 375 17.20 3.71 8.92
CA ARG A 375 16.84 3.77 10.34
C ARG A 375 15.65 2.91 10.74
N SER A 376 14.77 2.54 9.81
CA SER A 376 13.50 1.87 10.12
C SER A 376 13.33 0.50 9.41
N PRO A 377 14.28 -0.45 9.56
CA PRO A 377 14.19 -1.77 8.91
C PRO A 377 12.99 -2.59 9.41
N SER A 378 12.54 -2.36 10.65
CA SER A 378 11.32 -2.98 11.21
C SER A 378 10.07 -2.66 10.39
N SER A 379 10.04 -1.50 9.74
CA SER A 379 8.94 -1.09 8.87
C SER A 379 8.89 -1.87 7.56
N LEU A 380 10.05 -2.33 7.04
CA LEU A 380 10.11 -3.21 5.87
C LEU A 380 9.46 -4.56 6.17
N ILE A 381 9.78 -5.13 7.33
CA ILE A 381 9.23 -6.41 7.79
C ILE A 381 7.72 -6.30 8.00
N ALA A 382 7.29 -5.25 8.72
CA ALA A 382 5.89 -5.01 8.98
C ALA A 382 5.09 -4.83 7.69
N ASN A 383 5.65 -4.13 6.69
CA ASN A 383 4.99 -3.93 5.41
C ASN A 383 4.96 -5.20 4.54
N LEU A 384 5.98 -6.06 4.60
CA LEU A 384 5.96 -7.34 3.90
C LEU A 384 4.78 -8.20 4.36
N ILE A 385 4.54 -8.24 5.68
CA ILE A 385 3.50 -9.06 6.30
C ILE A 385 2.11 -8.45 6.13
N THR A 386 1.97 -7.16 6.43
CA THR A 386 0.64 -6.53 6.50
C THR A 386 0.17 -5.98 5.16
N ASN A 387 1.10 -5.74 4.22
CA ASN A 387 0.86 -4.98 2.99
C ASN A 387 0.07 -3.68 3.26
N LYS A 388 0.35 -3.00 4.38
CA LYS A 388 -0.29 -1.76 4.80
C LYS A 388 0.77 -0.74 5.22
N PRO A 389 0.47 0.56 5.10
CA PRO A 389 1.35 1.56 5.69
C PRO A 389 1.29 1.44 7.22
N ALA A 390 2.40 1.79 7.90
CA ALA A 390 2.48 1.73 9.37
C ALA A 390 1.41 2.61 10.04
N LEU A 391 1.04 3.70 9.38
CA LEU A 391 -0.07 4.58 9.71
C LEU A 391 -0.96 4.73 8.47
N SER A 392 -2.28 4.70 8.64
CA SER A 392 -3.20 4.85 7.51
C SER A 392 -3.30 6.31 7.06
N SER A 393 -3.28 6.54 5.75
CA SER A 393 -3.38 7.87 5.15
C SER A 393 -4.73 8.54 5.40
N SER A 394 -5.78 7.75 5.61
CA SER A 394 -7.16 8.21 5.84
C SER A 394 -7.45 8.65 7.28
N LEU A 395 -6.49 8.53 8.20
CA LEU A 395 -6.68 8.99 9.58
C LEU A 395 -6.62 10.53 9.67
N PRO A 396 -7.43 11.15 10.55
CA PRO A 396 -7.39 12.60 10.77
C PRO A 396 -5.99 13.10 11.14
N HIS A 397 -5.60 14.25 10.57
CA HIS A 397 -4.28 14.86 10.77
C HIS A 397 -3.93 15.08 12.26
N ALA A 398 -4.94 15.44 13.08
CA ALA A 398 -4.78 15.63 14.53
C ALA A 398 -4.30 14.36 15.26
N LEU A 399 -4.81 13.18 14.87
CA LEU A 399 -4.43 11.90 15.48
C LEU A 399 -3.04 11.44 15.03
N LEU A 400 -2.61 11.86 13.85
CA LEU A 400 -1.31 11.53 13.28
C LEU A 400 -0.20 12.39 13.91
N GLN A 401 -0.45 13.69 14.10
CA GLN A 401 0.50 14.61 14.74
C GLN A 401 0.55 14.41 16.28
N GLY A 402 -0.59 14.16 16.93
CA GLY A 402 -0.66 14.07 18.39
C GLY A 402 0.02 12.84 19.00
N ASN A 403 0.22 11.77 18.22
CA ASN A 403 0.76 10.51 18.72
C ASN A 403 2.28 10.36 18.61
N ARG A 404 3.04 11.34 18.08
CA ARG A 404 4.51 11.27 17.84
C ARG A 404 5.00 10.01 17.09
N ARG A 405 4.08 9.24 16.48
CA ARG A 405 4.39 8.05 15.69
C ARG A 405 4.76 8.38 14.24
N LEU A 406 4.39 9.58 13.78
CA LEU A 406 4.80 10.08 12.47
C LEU A 406 6.13 10.82 12.64
N THR A 407 7.17 10.28 12.01
CA THR A 407 8.53 10.83 12.00
C THR A 407 8.96 11.10 10.57
N ALA A 408 10.02 11.90 10.37
CA ALA A 408 10.61 12.10 9.03
C ALA A 408 11.11 10.79 8.39
N HIS A 409 11.37 9.76 9.19
CA HIS A 409 11.85 8.45 8.75
C HIS A 409 10.72 7.42 8.56
N THR A 410 9.46 7.87 8.64
CA THR A 410 8.30 7.01 8.36
C THR A 410 8.33 6.60 6.89
N PRO A 411 8.12 5.31 6.58
CA PRO A 411 8.16 4.82 5.21
C PRO A 411 6.98 5.32 4.38
N THR A 412 7.19 5.46 3.08
CA THR A 412 6.13 5.70 2.11
C THR A 412 5.81 4.43 1.35
N LEU A 413 4.55 3.99 1.40
CA LEU A 413 4.05 2.89 0.58
C LEU A 413 3.55 3.44 -0.75
N LEU A 414 4.03 2.87 -1.85
CA LEU A 414 3.67 3.25 -3.21
C LEU A 414 2.94 2.07 -3.86
N ARG A 415 1.83 2.37 -4.54
CA ARG A 415 1.13 1.40 -5.38
C ARG A 415 0.88 2.02 -6.73
N ARG A 416 0.81 1.18 -7.77
CA ARG A 416 0.27 1.60 -9.08
C ARG A 416 -1.11 2.25 -8.85
N GLY A 417 -1.93 1.57 -8.05
CA GLY A 417 -3.24 2.04 -7.64
C GLY A 417 -4.24 2.06 -8.79
N LEU A 418 -5.32 2.80 -8.63
CA LEU A 418 -6.44 2.85 -9.57
C LEU A 418 -6.81 4.30 -9.86
N PRO A 419 -7.24 4.63 -11.08
CA PRO A 419 -7.75 5.97 -11.36
C PRO A 419 -9.00 6.23 -10.51
N ILE A 420 -9.07 7.41 -9.91
CA ILE A 420 -10.23 7.85 -9.12
C ILE A 420 -11.02 8.84 -9.98
N ARG A 421 -12.34 8.64 -10.06
CA ARG A 421 -13.25 9.49 -10.83
C ARG A 421 -14.41 9.94 -9.95
N VAL A 422 -14.77 11.22 -10.04
CA VAL A 422 -15.94 11.78 -9.38
C VAL A 422 -17.04 12.02 -10.41
N LEU A 423 -18.16 11.31 -10.25
CA LEU A 423 -19.36 11.43 -11.09
C LEU A 423 -20.40 12.26 -10.34
N ARG A 424 -21.14 13.12 -11.05
CA ARG A 424 -22.18 13.97 -10.44
C ARG A 424 -23.58 13.67 -10.95
N SER A 425 -23.67 13.01 -12.10
CA SER A 425 -24.94 12.62 -12.70
C SER A 425 -25.20 11.13 -12.52
N SER A 426 -26.44 10.77 -12.23
CA SER A 426 -26.87 9.36 -12.20
C SER A 426 -26.74 8.66 -13.56
N ASN A 427 -26.74 9.42 -14.65
CA ASN A 427 -26.62 8.91 -16.02
C ASN A 427 -25.19 8.49 -16.38
N GLU A 428 -24.18 9.03 -15.67
CA GLU A 428 -22.77 8.66 -15.86
C GLU A 428 -22.43 7.32 -15.19
N ILE A 429 -23.33 6.82 -14.33
CA ILE A 429 -23.13 5.59 -13.56
C ILE A 429 -23.41 4.39 -14.48
N ASP A 430 -22.40 3.53 -14.60
CA ASP A 430 -22.53 2.20 -15.19
C ASP A 430 -23.32 1.31 -14.21
N ARG A 431 -24.63 1.23 -14.44
CA ARG A 431 -25.58 0.50 -13.59
C ARG A 431 -25.19 -0.98 -13.42
N PRO A 432 -24.89 -1.78 -14.46
CA PRO A 432 -24.55 -3.18 -14.26
C PRO A 432 -23.28 -3.37 -13.43
N LYS A 433 -22.23 -2.56 -13.65
CA LYS A 433 -21.00 -2.66 -12.85
C LYS A 433 -21.21 -2.23 -11.40
N MET A 434 -21.95 -1.13 -11.18
CA MET A 434 -22.30 -0.67 -9.83
C MET A 434 -23.12 -1.71 -9.06
N ASN A 435 -24.10 -2.35 -9.72
CA ASN A 435 -24.89 -3.43 -9.13
C ASN A 435 -23.98 -4.58 -8.69
N ALA A 436 -23.11 -5.06 -9.59
CA ALA A 436 -22.18 -6.15 -9.28
C ALA A 436 -21.29 -5.80 -8.08
N LEU A 437 -20.75 -4.58 -8.02
CA LEU A 437 -19.94 -4.11 -6.89
C LEU A 437 -20.72 -4.13 -5.57
N LEU A 438 -21.94 -3.57 -5.57
CA LEU A 438 -22.77 -3.48 -4.35
C LEU A 438 -23.20 -4.88 -3.88
N GLU A 439 -23.68 -5.73 -4.78
CA GLU A 439 -24.15 -7.07 -4.42
C GLU A 439 -23.01 -7.95 -3.90
N GLN A 440 -21.83 -7.90 -4.53
CA GLN A 440 -20.65 -8.65 -4.07
C GLN A 440 -20.07 -8.10 -2.75
N SER A 441 -20.09 -6.79 -2.53
CA SER A 441 -19.53 -6.18 -1.33
C SER A 441 -20.42 -6.40 -0.10
N PHE A 442 -21.74 -6.31 -0.26
CA PHE A 442 -22.70 -6.42 0.84
C PHE A 442 -23.33 -7.81 1.00
N GLY A 443 -23.19 -8.69 0.00
CA GLY A 443 -23.72 -10.06 0.00
C GLY A 443 -25.25 -10.11 -0.03
N ARG A 444 -25.89 -9.14 -0.71
CA ARG A 444 -27.36 -8.99 -0.79
C ARG A 444 -27.77 -8.50 -2.18
N THR A 445 -28.97 -8.85 -2.60
CA THR A 445 -29.55 -8.43 -3.88
C THR A 445 -30.07 -6.99 -3.82
N LEU A 446 -29.72 -6.17 -4.80
CA LEU A 446 -30.10 -4.76 -4.83
C LEU A 446 -31.52 -4.58 -5.40
N ALA A 447 -32.34 -3.73 -4.76
CA ALA A 447 -33.61 -3.28 -5.32
C ALA A 447 -33.38 -2.19 -6.39
N GLN A 448 -32.84 -2.60 -7.55
CA GLN A 448 -32.28 -1.72 -8.58
C GLN A 448 -33.20 -0.55 -8.94
N THR A 449 -34.46 -0.81 -9.30
CA THR A 449 -35.41 0.23 -9.76
C THR A 449 -35.66 1.30 -8.69
N ALA A 450 -35.91 0.88 -7.45
CA ALA A 450 -36.17 1.80 -6.34
C ALA A 450 -34.92 2.60 -5.97
N PHE A 451 -33.76 1.94 -6.01
CA PHE A 451 -32.47 2.55 -5.68
C PHE A 451 -32.08 3.66 -6.67
N TYR A 452 -32.08 3.37 -7.97
CA TYR A 452 -31.67 4.36 -8.99
C TYR A 452 -32.67 5.50 -9.14
N HIS A 453 -33.98 5.24 -9.04
CA HIS A 453 -35.00 6.30 -9.06
C HIS A 453 -34.84 7.27 -7.88
N ARG A 454 -34.38 6.78 -6.71
CA ARG A 454 -34.04 7.64 -5.57
C ARG A 454 -32.76 8.45 -5.84
N LEU A 455 -31.71 7.80 -6.38
CA LEU A 455 -30.45 8.47 -6.68
C LEU A 455 -30.65 9.62 -7.67
N GLU A 456 -31.47 9.46 -8.71
CA GLU A 456 -31.79 10.53 -9.67
C GLU A 456 -32.29 11.83 -9.01
N ARG A 457 -32.89 11.75 -7.81
CA ARG A 457 -33.44 12.90 -7.08
C ARG A 457 -32.54 13.43 -5.97
N THR A 458 -31.63 12.60 -5.46
CA THR A 458 -30.91 12.86 -4.20
C THR A 458 -29.40 12.78 -4.33
N LEU A 459 -28.87 12.36 -5.48
CA LEU A 459 -27.44 12.23 -5.69
C LEU A 459 -26.73 13.58 -5.59
N ASP A 460 -25.67 13.64 -4.78
CA ASP A 460 -24.73 14.77 -4.77
C ASP A 460 -23.53 14.43 -5.66
N PHE A 461 -22.84 13.31 -5.34
CA PHE A 461 -21.74 12.78 -6.15
C PHE A 461 -21.48 11.29 -5.86
N VAL A 462 -20.82 10.61 -6.80
CA VAL A 462 -20.29 9.26 -6.66
C VAL A 462 -18.80 9.28 -6.94
N ILE A 463 -18.01 8.71 -6.05
CA ILE A 463 -16.59 8.46 -6.28
C ILE A 463 -16.44 7.01 -6.72
N VAL A 464 -15.80 6.79 -7.86
CA VAL A 464 -15.51 5.46 -8.42
C VAL A 464 -14.00 5.27 -8.49
N ALA A 465 -13.51 4.15 -7.96
CA ALA A 465 -12.12 3.73 -8.08
C ALA A 465 -11.97 2.63 -9.15
N GLY A 466 -11.10 2.88 -10.12
CA GLY A 466 -10.80 1.97 -11.23
C GLY A 466 -12.05 1.67 -12.07
N ASP A 467 -12.18 0.42 -12.50
CA ASP A 467 -13.37 -0.08 -13.18
C ASP A 467 -14.40 -0.63 -12.18
N TYR A 468 -14.94 0.25 -11.32
CA TYR A 468 -15.90 -0.12 -10.26
C TYR A 468 -15.35 -1.16 -9.25
N VAL A 469 -14.05 -1.10 -8.97
CA VAL A 469 -13.43 -1.93 -7.91
C VAL A 469 -13.87 -1.47 -6.52
N GLY A 470 -14.15 -0.17 -6.38
CA GLY A 470 -14.80 0.38 -5.21
C GLY A 470 -15.51 1.69 -5.54
N ALA A 471 -16.51 2.02 -4.72
CA ALA A 471 -17.32 3.21 -4.90
C ALA A 471 -17.81 3.79 -3.57
N ALA A 472 -17.92 5.11 -3.52
CA ALA A 472 -18.57 5.85 -2.45
C ALA A 472 -19.70 6.70 -3.05
N ILE A 473 -20.94 6.47 -2.61
CA ILE A 473 -22.13 7.18 -3.08
C ILE A 473 -22.58 8.13 -1.98
N VAL A 474 -22.60 9.43 -2.28
CA VAL A 474 -23.04 10.48 -1.37
C VAL A 474 -24.31 11.13 -1.91
N THR A 475 -25.32 11.23 -1.05
CA THR A 475 -26.61 11.85 -1.34
C THR A 475 -26.80 13.12 -0.52
N SER A 476 -27.55 14.06 -1.07
CA SER A 476 -27.95 15.32 -0.43
C SER A 476 -29.37 15.17 0.09
N GLU A 477 -29.52 14.80 1.37
CA GLU A 477 -30.83 14.57 1.98
C GLU A 477 -31.44 15.90 2.48
N PRO A 478 -32.71 16.19 2.15
CA PRO A 478 -33.40 17.37 2.66
C PRO A 478 -33.69 17.20 4.16
N CYS A 479 -33.46 18.26 4.94
CA CYS A 479 -33.77 18.29 6.37
C CYS A 479 -34.88 19.29 6.65
N GLU A 480 -35.97 18.85 7.26
CA GLU A 480 -37.05 19.73 7.72
C GLU A 480 -36.54 20.59 8.88
N GLY A 481 -36.32 21.88 8.65
CA GLY A 481 -35.87 22.84 9.69
C GLY A 481 -34.43 23.36 9.55
N SER A 482 -33.66 22.90 8.56
CA SER A 482 -32.37 23.50 8.19
C SER A 482 -32.41 23.93 6.72
N ALA A 483 -31.84 25.10 6.41
CA ALA A 483 -31.71 25.57 5.03
C ALA A 483 -30.67 24.78 4.22
N THR A 484 -29.77 24.07 4.89
CA THR A 484 -28.72 23.27 4.26
C THR A 484 -29.07 21.77 4.27
N PRO A 485 -28.99 21.08 3.13
CA PRO A 485 -29.19 19.64 3.07
C PRO A 485 -28.02 18.90 3.74
N ILE A 486 -28.28 17.68 4.19
CA ILE A 486 -27.29 16.81 4.84
C ILE A 486 -26.55 16.02 3.76
N SER A 487 -25.22 16.10 3.74
CA SER A 487 -24.40 15.20 2.93
C SER A 487 -24.31 13.84 3.61
N TYR A 488 -24.99 12.86 3.04
CA TYR A 488 -25.12 11.51 3.60
C TYR A 488 -24.37 10.49 2.75
N LEU A 489 -23.44 9.74 3.34
CA LEU A 489 -22.78 8.62 2.67
C LEU A 489 -23.69 7.40 2.71
N ASP A 490 -24.35 7.13 1.58
CA ASP A 490 -25.35 6.06 1.47
C ASP A 490 -24.72 4.69 1.22
N LYS A 491 -23.68 4.63 0.38
CA LYS A 491 -22.95 3.39 0.11
C LYS A 491 -21.45 3.64 0.11
N PHE A 492 -20.73 2.75 0.78
CA PHE A 492 -19.27 2.66 0.72
C PHE A 492 -18.93 1.19 0.48
N ALA A 493 -18.49 0.88 -0.73
CA ALA A 493 -18.32 -0.49 -1.22
C ALA A 493 -16.94 -0.69 -1.83
N VAL A 494 -16.30 -1.81 -1.52
CA VAL A 494 -15.03 -2.23 -2.12
C VAL A 494 -15.07 -3.74 -2.28
N LEU A 495 -14.70 -4.21 -3.47
CA LEU A 495 -14.65 -5.64 -3.78
C LEU A 495 -13.80 -6.40 -2.74
N PRO A 496 -14.26 -7.57 -2.26
CA PRO A 496 -13.51 -8.37 -1.28
C PRO A 496 -12.06 -8.71 -1.71
N SER A 497 -11.82 -8.86 -3.02
CA SER A 497 -10.50 -9.12 -3.61
C SER A 497 -9.51 -7.95 -3.44
N HIS A 498 -10.00 -6.71 -3.40
CA HIS A 498 -9.18 -5.49 -3.26
C HIS A 498 -9.20 -4.90 -1.85
N GLN A 499 -9.87 -5.56 -0.91
CA GLN A 499 -9.84 -5.15 0.50
C GLN A 499 -8.48 -5.49 1.13
N GLY A 500 -7.72 -4.46 1.51
CA GLY A 500 -6.35 -4.57 2.03
C GLY A 500 -5.30 -4.01 1.07
N ASP A 501 -5.70 -3.70 -0.18
CA ASP A 501 -4.81 -3.12 -1.20
C ASP A 501 -4.68 -1.58 -1.08
N GLY A 502 -5.14 -0.98 0.02
CA GLY A 502 -5.17 0.47 0.19
C GLY A 502 -6.31 1.19 -0.54
N THR A 503 -7.11 0.51 -1.39
CA THR A 503 -8.26 1.09 -2.11
C THR A 503 -9.26 1.79 -1.19
N VAL A 504 -9.51 1.22 -0.01
CA VAL A 504 -10.39 1.82 1.01
C VAL A 504 -9.85 3.18 1.47
N ASP A 505 -8.53 3.29 1.66
CA ASP A 505 -7.89 4.53 2.09
C ASP A 505 -7.93 5.57 0.95
N PHE A 506 -7.67 5.17 -0.29
CA PHE A 506 -7.77 6.05 -1.46
C PHE A 506 -9.19 6.60 -1.66
N LEU A 507 -10.22 5.75 -1.55
CA LEU A 507 -11.61 6.19 -1.62
C LEU A 507 -11.98 7.14 -0.48
N TRP A 508 -11.49 6.89 0.74
CA TRP A 508 -11.77 7.75 1.88
C TRP A 508 -11.07 9.11 1.77
N VAL A 509 -9.82 9.14 1.30
CA VAL A 509 -9.11 10.40 1.03
C VAL A 509 -9.84 11.18 -0.06
N ALA A 510 -10.23 10.56 -1.16
CA ALA A 510 -11.04 11.21 -2.19
C ALA A 510 -12.39 11.71 -1.65
N LEU A 511 -13.03 10.95 -0.75
CA LEU A 511 -14.27 11.37 -0.09
C LEU A 511 -14.06 12.57 0.82
N HIS A 512 -12.98 12.59 1.60
CA HIS A 512 -12.58 13.74 2.41
C HIS A 512 -12.40 14.98 1.53
N ASP A 513 -11.68 14.85 0.43
CA ASP A 513 -11.35 15.96 -0.48
C ASP A 513 -12.59 16.54 -1.17
N GLU A 514 -13.63 15.72 -1.42
CA GLU A 514 -14.88 16.15 -2.05
C GLU A 514 -15.98 16.63 -1.07
N SER A 515 -15.85 16.34 0.23
CA SER A 515 -16.90 16.62 1.22
C SER A 515 -16.45 17.55 2.35
N TYR A 516 -16.04 17.00 3.50
CA TYR A 516 -15.79 17.75 4.73
C TYR A 516 -14.40 18.39 4.79
N GLY A 517 -13.48 17.95 3.93
CA GLY A 517 -12.14 18.52 3.78
C GLY A 517 -12.07 19.78 2.91
N LEU A 518 -13.13 20.13 2.17
CA LEU A 518 -13.11 21.26 1.24
C LEU A 518 -12.73 22.58 1.92
N GLY A 519 -11.88 23.35 1.22
CA GLY A 519 -11.35 24.64 1.67
C GLY A 519 -10.11 24.56 2.56
N HIS A 520 -9.50 23.37 2.71
CA HIS A 520 -8.14 23.24 3.24
C HIS A 520 -7.10 23.08 2.13
N PRO A 521 -5.88 23.64 2.31
CA PRO A 521 -4.76 23.42 1.38
C PRO A 521 -4.41 21.95 1.18
N PHE A 522 -4.68 21.12 2.18
CA PHE A 522 -4.34 19.69 2.20
C PHE A 522 -5.36 18.80 1.46
N SER A 523 -6.48 19.38 1.03
CA SER A 523 -7.57 18.67 0.33
C SER A 523 -7.54 18.91 -1.18
N ALA A 524 -6.48 19.56 -1.67
CA ALA A 524 -6.22 19.69 -3.09
C ALA A 524 -5.68 18.35 -3.60
N ASN A 525 -6.44 17.66 -4.45
CA ASN A 525 -6.04 16.40 -5.07
C ASN A 525 -6.62 16.34 -6.51
N PRO A 526 -5.84 15.97 -7.54
CA PRO A 526 -6.25 15.95 -8.95
C PRO A 526 -7.26 14.86 -9.36
N ASN A 527 -8.01 14.26 -8.43
CA ASN A 527 -8.89 13.09 -8.68
C ASN A 527 -10.16 13.38 -9.54
N GLY A 528 -10.15 14.43 -10.37
CA GLY A 528 -11.33 14.89 -11.12
C GLY A 528 -12.40 15.55 -10.25
N GLY A 529 -12.04 15.90 -9.01
CA GLY A 529 -12.90 16.48 -8.00
C GLY A 529 -12.94 18.02 -8.01
N LYS A 530 -13.42 18.62 -6.91
CA LYS A 530 -13.42 20.06 -6.67
C LYS A 530 -12.02 20.63 -6.36
N GLY A 531 -10.99 19.78 -6.24
CA GLY A 531 -9.60 20.20 -6.06
C GLY A 531 -9.38 21.04 -4.80
N GLY A 532 -10.10 20.74 -3.72
CA GLY A 532 -10.04 21.49 -2.47
C GLY A 532 -10.79 22.84 -2.49
N VAL A 533 -11.41 23.23 -3.61
CA VAL A 533 -12.16 24.48 -3.74
C VAL A 533 -13.62 24.28 -3.32
N GLY A 534 -14.06 25.02 -2.30
CA GLY A 534 -15.46 25.05 -1.88
C GLY A 534 -15.64 25.26 -0.39
N GLU A 535 -16.86 25.02 0.06
CA GLU A 535 -17.22 25.00 1.48
C GLU A 535 -17.37 23.54 1.94
N GLY A 536 -16.61 23.17 2.97
CA GLY A 536 -16.71 21.87 3.62
C GLY A 536 -18.10 21.63 4.20
N ARG A 537 -18.68 20.48 3.88
CA ARG A 537 -19.97 20.02 4.43
C ARG A 537 -19.77 18.84 5.35
N ASP A 538 -20.61 18.73 6.36
CA ASP A 538 -20.54 17.62 7.30
C ASP A 538 -20.99 16.34 6.62
N LEU A 539 -20.21 15.28 6.78
CA LEU A 539 -20.51 13.99 6.21
C LEU A 539 -21.12 13.08 7.27
N VAL A 540 -22.32 12.57 7.02
CA VAL A 540 -23.06 11.73 7.97
C VAL A 540 -23.30 10.34 7.36
N TRP A 541 -23.20 9.28 8.14
CA TRP A 541 -23.52 7.93 7.67
C TRP A 541 -24.02 7.03 8.79
N ARG A 542 -24.73 5.96 8.42
CA ARG A 542 -25.12 4.90 9.37
C ARG A 542 -24.44 3.59 9.02
N SER A 543 -24.13 2.81 10.04
CA SER A 543 -23.66 1.44 9.90
C SER A 543 -24.41 0.51 10.86
N ARG A 544 -24.58 -0.75 10.51
CA ARG A 544 -25.18 -1.75 11.41
C ARG A 544 -24.27 -1.93 12.63
N ALA A 545 -24.84 -2.08 13.82
CA ALA A 545 -24.05 -2.21 15.05
C ALA A 545 -23.07 -3.41 15.04
N ASN A 546 -23.41 -4.49 14.33
CA ASN A 546 -22.60 -5.70 14.19
C ASN A 546 -21.63 -5.69 13.00
N ASN A 547 -21.50 -4.58 12.27
CA ASN A 547 -20.60 -4.50 11.13
C ASN A 547 -19.13 -4.55 11.60
N PRO A 548 -18.29 -5.49 11.11
CA PRO A 548 -16.87 -5.57 11.47
C PRO A 548 -16.07 -4.31 11.10
N VAL A 549 -16.53 -3.55 10.09
CA VAL A 549 -15.89 -2.29 9.64
C VAL A 549 -16.07 -1.16 10.67
N ASN A 550 -16.97 -1.29 11.65
CA ASN A 550 -17.20 -0.23 12.64
C ASN A 550 -15.92 0.19 13.40
N LYS A 551 -15.00 -0.75 13.67
CA LYS A 551 -13.70 -0.39 14.27
C LYS A 551 -12.95 0.65 13.43
N TRP A 552 -12.96 0.48 12.12
CA TRP A 552 -12.33 1.38 11.16
C TRP A 552 -13.04 2.74 11.09
N TYR A 553 -14.38 2.76 11.18
CA TYR A 553 -15.17 3.99 11.25
C TYR A 553 -14.94 4.78 12.54
N PHE A 554 -14.88 4.12 13.71
CA PHE A 554 -14.62 4.79 14.99
C PHE A 554 -13.31 5.56 15.02
N GLU A 555 -12.29 5.08 14.29
CA GLU A 555 -10.99 5.74 14.21
C GLU A 555 -10.98 6.98 13.31
N ARG A 556 -11.97 7.13 12.41
CA ARG A 556 -12.02 8.18 11.37
C ARG A 556 -13.15 9.18 11.54
N SER A 557 -14.21 8.80 12.24
CA SER A 557 -15.31 9.69 12.57
C SER A 557 -14.89 10.74 13.60
N SER A 558 -15.42 11.95 13.48
CA SER A 558 -15.36 12.96 14.54
C SER A 558 -16.17 12.51 15.77
N GLY A 559 -17.30 11.82 15.54
CA GLY A 559 -18.11 11.25 16.60
C GLY A 559 -19.09 10.19 16.12
N HIS A 560 -19.75 9.55 17.09
CA HIS A 560 -20.74 8.51 16.84
C HIS A 560 -21.86 8.49 17.89
N VAL A 561 -23.05 8.03 17.49
CA VAL A 561 -24.21 7.81 18.37
C VAL A 561 -24.87 6.49 18.00
N ARG A 562 -25.29 5.70 19.00
CA ARG A 562 -26.04 4.47 18.77
C ARG A 562 -27.54 4.76 18.68
N MET A 563 -28.17 4.28 17.61
CA MET A 563 -29.59 4.40 17.32
C MET A 563 -30.19 3.00 17.14
N GLY A 564 -30.46 2.32 18.26
CA GLY A 564 -30.98 0.95 18.26
C GLY A 564 -30.05 -0.04 17.56
N SER A 565 -30.48 -0.58 16.40
CA SER A 565 -29.69 -1.53 15.58
C SER A 565 -28.63 -0.87 14.69
N TRP A 566 -28.61 0.46 14.66
CA TRP A 566 -27.71 1.27 13.85
C TRP A 566 -26.76 2.09 14.71
N VAL A 567 -25.63 2.46 14.15
CA VAL A 567 -24.71 3.46 14.69
C VAL A 567 -24.59 4.56 13.67
N LEU A 568 -24.94 5.78 14.08
CA LEU A 568 -24.75 7.01 13.33
C LEU A 568 -23.32 7.49 13.56
N PHE A 569 -22.63 7.85 12.50
CA PHE A 569 -21.29 8.42 12.50
C PHE A 569 -21.31 9.74 11.72
N TRP A 570 -20.40 10.64 12.07
CA TRP A 570 -20.19 11.86 11.30
C TRP A 570 -18.73 12.30 11.27
N CYS A 571 -18.41 13.07 10.23
CA CYS A 571 -17.20 13.89 10.11
C CYS A 571 -17.63 15.35 9.96
N ASP A 572 -17.10 16.20 10.83
CA ASP A 572 -17.39 17.62 10.83
C ASP A 572 -16.59 18.36 9.75
N ALA A 573 -17.19 19.39 9.17
CA ALA A 573 -16.53 20.27 8.21
C ALA A 573 -15.30 20.93 8.85
N GLU A 574 -14.11 20.49 8.44
CA GLU A 574 -12.87 20.88 9.10
C GLU A 574 -12.60 22.38 9.01
N LYS A 575 -13.03 23.02 7.91
CA LYS A 575 -12.82 24.46 7.69
C LYS A 575 -13.54 25.27 8.77
N ARG A 576 -14.77 24.87 9.10
CA ARG A 576 -15.58 25.50 10.13
C ARG A 576 -14.93 25.37 11.50
N LEU A 577 -14.49 24.15 11.85
CA LEU A 577 -13.80 23.87 13.11
C LEU A 577 -12.51 24.69 13.27
N LYS A 578 -11.69 24.81 12.22
CA LYS A 578 -10.45 25.61 12.29
C LYS A 578 -10.73 27.10 12.47
N LEU A 579 -11.77 27.64 11.83
CA LEU A 579 -12.17 29.04 12.00
C LEU A 579 -12.59 29.33 13.44
N GLU A 580 -13.34 28.42 14.05
CA GLU A 580 -13.79 28.56 15.44
C GLU A 580 -12.64 28.39 16.43
N GLN A 581 -11.75 27.44 16.17
CA GLN A 581 -10.51 27.28 16.93
C GLN A 581 -9.65 28.55 16.85
N ALA A 582 -9.49 29.14 15.67
CA ALA A 582 -8.76 30.39 15.48
C ALA A 582 -9.43 31.56 16.23
N SER A 583 -10.77 31.64 16.19
CA SER A 583 -11.53 32.67 16.90
C SER A 583 -11.35 32.60 18.43
N ARG A 584 -11.17 31.41 18.99
CA ARG A 584 -11.03 31.19 20.44
C ARG A 584 -9.58 31.12 20.95
N GLY A 585 -8.60 31.09 20.05
CA GLY A 585 -7.18 31.07 20.40
C GLY A 585 -6.83 29.93 21.38
N ARG A 586 -6.37 30.28 22.59
CA ARG A 586 -5.89 29.33 23.60
C ARG A 586 -7.00 28.54 24.33
N ALA A 587 -8.26 28.95 24.23
CA ALA A 587 -9.36 28.26 24.91
C ALA A 587 -9.73 26.92 24.25
N GLY A 588 -9.29 26.69 23.00
CA GLY A 588 -9.63 25.49 22.23
C GLY A 588 -11.11 25.42 21.83
N LEU A 589 -11.49 24.29 21.23
CA LEU A 589 -12.88 23.95 20.96
C LEU A 589 -13.55 23.49 22.25
N SER A 590 -14.81 23.88 22.46
CA SER A 590 -15.61 23.36 23.56
C SER A 590 -16.15 21.95 23.22
N TYR A 591 -16.57 21.21 24.24
CA TYR A 591 -17.02 19.82 24.04
C TYR A 591 -18.35 19.71 23.29
N VAL A 592 -19.23 20.70 23.43
CA VAL A 592 -20.45 20.85 22.64
C VAL A 592 -20.57 22.32 22.28
N GLU A 593 -20.57 22.59 20.99
CA GLU A 593 -20.68 23.94 20.48
C GLU A 593 -22.14 24.36 20.33
N LYS A 594 -22.44 25.67 20.41
CA LYS A 594 -23.82 26.17 20.39
C LYS A 594 -24.58 25.81 19.11
N TRP A 595 -23.88 25.65 17.98
CA TRP A 595 -24.47 25.21 16.71
C TRP A 595 -24.68 23.69 16.63
N GLU A 596 -24.14 22.91 17.56
CA GLU A 596 -24.33 21.45 17.62
C GLU A 596 -25.60 21.06 18.38
N GLU A 597 -26.17 21.99 19.15
CA GLU A 597 -27.42 21.76 19.87
C GLU A 597 -28.56 21.40 18.90
N GLY A 598 -29.15 20.22 19.07
CA GLY A 598 -30.27 19.74 18.24
C GLY A 598 -29.88 19.12 16.90
N ARG A 599 -28.63 19.29 16.43
CA ARG A 599 -28.12 18.76 15.15
C ARG A 599 -28.22 17.23 15.06
N LEU A 600 -27.83 16.52 16.13
CA LEU A 600 -27.89 15.05 16.18
C LEU A 600 -29.32 14.51 16.09
N ALA A 601 -30.29 15.20 16.70
CA ALA A 601 -31.70 14.81 16.65
C ALA A 601 -32.28 15.00 15.24
N GLN A 602 -31.91 16.11 14.58
CA GLN A 602 -32.29 16.36 13.18
C GLN A 602 -31.72 15.29 12.25
N TRP A 603 -30.43 15.02 12.33
CA TRP A 603 -29.79 13.97 11.53
C TRP A 603 -30.38 12.61 11.78
N GLY A 604 -30.62 12.25 13.05
CA GLY A 604 -31.26 10.99 13.41
C GLY A 604 -32.62 10.83 12.74
N SER A 605 -33.44 11.88 12.76
CA SER A 605 -34.79 11.86 12.16
C SER A 605 -34.77 11.67 10.63
N VAL A 606 -33.77 12.22 9.94
CA VAL A 606 -33.63 12.08 8.47
C VAL A 606 -33.06 10.71 8.13
N VAL A 607 -31.99 10.28 8.82
CA VAL A 607 -31.27 9.03 8.54
C VAL A 607 -32.13 7.80 8.83
N GLU A 608 -33.05 7.86 9.80
CA GLU A 608 -34.01 6.78 10.05
C GLU A 608 -35.06 6.63 8.94
N LYS A 609 -35.47 7.74 8.30
CA LYS A 609 -36.45 7.74 7.20
C LYS A 609 -35.89 7.19 5.88
N ILE A 610 -34.57 7.06 5.75
CA ILE A 610 -33.93 6.58 4.51
C ILE A 610 -34.28 5.11 4.27
N PRO A 611 -34.94 4.78 3.13
CA PRO A 611 -35.40 3.42 2.84
C PRO A 611 -34.25 2.44 2.65
N SER A 612 -34.54 1.15 2.85
CA SER A 612 -33.59 0.07 2.52
C SER A 612 -33.39 -0.02 1.00
N SER A 613 -32.14 -0.19 0.57
CA SER A 613 -31.80 -0.44 -0.84
C SER A 613 -31.81 -1.93 -1.23
N TRP A 614 -32.08 -2.82 -0.28
CA TRP A 614 -31.95 -4.28 -0.44
C TRP A 614 -33.33 -4.95 -0.55
N GLN A 615 -33.43 -5.98 -1.38
CA GLN A 615 -34.62 -6.84 -1.50
C GLN A 615 -34.76 -7.79 -0.30
#